data_AF-A0A2K3LBB2-F1
#
_entry.id   AF-A0A2K3LBB2-F1
#
_cell.length_a   1.000
_cell.length_b   1.000
_cell.length_c   1.000
_cell.angle_alpha   90.00
_cell.angle_beta   90.00
_cell.angle_gamma   90.00
#
_symmetry.space_group_name_H-M   'P 1'
#
loop_
_entity.id
_entity.type
_entity.pdbx_description
1 polymer ?
#
loop_
_entity_poly.entity_id
_entity_poly.type
_entity_poly.pdbx_seq_one_letter_code
_entity_poly.pdbx_strand_id
1 'polypeptide(L)'
;MGNAFGVTSLPGISPGLTLPQALSITRTDGLGELYREGTASFLNSLVNHKFPYTTDQVRERFASSLHSNKAAATQAHLFKMANEGKIKP
;
A
#
# COMPACT_ATOMS: atom_id res chain seq x y z
N MET A 1 12.82 23.05 -10.85
CA MET A 1 11.48 22.41 -10.82
C MET A 1 11.73 20.91 -10.93
N GLY A 2 11.61 20.02 -9.95
CA GLY A 2 11.15 20.07 -8.58
C GLY A 2 11.10 18.60 -8.17
N ASN A 3 12.18 18.10 -7.56
CA ASN A 3 12.24 16.74 -7.01
C ASN A 3 11.41 16.75 -5.71
N ALA A 4 10.09 16.78 -5.83
CA ALA A 4 9.21 17.02 -4.70
C ALA A 4 9.07 15.80 -3.77
N PHE A 5 9.36 14.58 -4.24
CA PHE A 5 9.35 13.38 -3.39
C PHE A 5 10.38 12.37 -3.88
N GLY A 6 11.51 12.29 -3.18
CA GLY A 6 12.66 11.43 -3.50
C GLY A 6 12.44 9.94 -3.23
N VAL A 7 11.44 9.33 -3.86
CA VAL A 7 11.37 7.88 -4.06
C VAL A 7 11.10 7.60 -5.53
N THR A 8 12.15 7.71 -6.32
CA THR A 8 12.17 7.20 -7.70
C THR A 8 11.94 5.70 -7.63
N SER A 9 10.80 5.24 -8.15
CA SER A 9 10.48 3.84 -8.47
C SER A 9 10.72 2.80 -7.36
N LEU A 10 9.68 2.50 -6.59
CA LEU A 10 9.65 1.26 -5.79
C LEU A 10 9.35 0.08 -6.74
N PRO A 11 10.18 -0.98 -6.76
CA PRO A 11 9.89 -2.18 -7.55
C PRO A 11 8.51 -2.73 -7.18
N GLY A 12 7.62 -2.88 -8.16
CA GLY A 12 6.23 -3.30 -7.96
C GLY A 12 5.19 -2.18 -7.85
N ILE A 13 5.62 -0.90 -7.78
CA ILE A 13 4.75 0.26 -7.99
C ILE A 13 5.07 0.81 -9.37
N SER A 14 4.09 0.81 -10.27
CA SER A 14 4.24 1.28 -11.64
C SER A 14 5.03 2.60 -11.69
N PRO A 15 6.02 2.75 -12.58
CA PRO A 15 7.01 3.84 -12.56
C PRO A 15 6.45 5.26 -12.75
N GLY A 16 5.13 5.42 -12.79
CA GLY A 16 4.43 6.70 -12.91
C GLY A 16 3.50 7.05 -11.75
N LEU A 17 3.39 6.24 -10.69
CA LEU A 17 2.54 6.57 -9.55
C LEU A 17 3.39 7.09 -8.37
N THR A 18 3.45 8.40 -8.24
CA THR A 18 4.07 9.05 -7.09
C THR A 18 3.17 8.93 -5.84
N LEU A 19 3.75 8.90 -4.64
CA LEU A 19 2.99 8.85 -3.37
C LEU A 19 1.86 9.90 -3.30
N PRO A 20 2.03 11.16 -3.75
CA PRO A 20 0.95 12.14 -3.81
C PRO A 20 -0.18 11.79 -4.80
N GLN A 21 0.15 11.15 -5.93
CA GLN A 21 -0.86 10.66 -6.87
C GLN A 21 -1.64 9.49 -6.30
N ALA A 22 -1.00 8.59 -5.55
CA ALA A 22 -1.68 7.53 -4.81
C ALA A 22 -2.65 8.10 -3.74
N LEU A 23 -2.29 9.21 -3.10
CA LEU A 23 -3.16 9.94 -2.17
C LEU A 23 -4.30 10.70 -2.87
N SER A 24 -4.15 11.03 -4.15
CA SER A 24 -5.17 11.69 -4.98
C SER A 24 -6.20 10.70 -5.54
N ILE A 25 -6.06 9.40 -5.28
CA ILE A 25 -7.03 8.37 -5.67
C ILE A 25 -8.24 8.48 -4.74
N THR A 26 -9.30 9.14 -5.22
CA THR A 26 -10.62 9.24 -4.56
C THR A 26 -11.55 8.06 -4.85
N ARG A 27 -11.04 7.01 -5.50
CA ARG A 27 -11.83 5.83 -5.87
C ARG A 27 -12.32 5.12 -4.60
N THR A 28 -13.59 4.74 -4.59
CA THR A 28 -14.23 3.97 -3.50
C THR A 28 -14.36 2.49 -3.84
N ASP A 29 -13.64 2.00 -4.85
CA ASP A 29 -13.59 0.59 -5.22
C ASP A 29 -12.40 -0.12 -4.54
N GLY A 30 -12.28 -1.43 -4.75
CA GLY A 30 -11.26 -2.26 -4.10
C GLY A 30 -9.83 -1.83 -4.41
N LEU A 31 -9.57 -1.26 -5.60
CA LEU A 31 -8.28 -0.66 -5.91
C LEU A 31 -8.04 0.61 -5.08
N GLY A 32 -9.01 1.50 -4.96
CA GLY A 32 -8.90 2.68 -4.10
C GLY A 32 -8.65 2.34 -2.64
N GLU A 33 -9.35 1.33 -2.11
CA GLU A 33 -9.09 0.81 -0.77
C GLU A 33 -7.68 0.23 -0.63
N LEU A 34 -7.23 -0.56 -1.63
CA LEU A 34 -5.89 -1.14 -1.64
C LEU A 34 -4.81 -0.05 -1.62
N TYR A 35 -4.95 1.00 -2.43
CA TYR A 35 -4.00 2.12 -2.44
C TYR A 35 -3.90 2.80 -1.07
N ARG A 36 -5.03 3.08 -0.42
CA ARG A 36 -5.05 3.74 0.89
C ARG A 36 -4.44 2.85 1.97
N GLU A 37 -4.97 1.63 2.13
CA GLU A 37 -4.54 0.73 3.20
C GLU A 37 -3.13 0.18 2.96
N GLY A 38 -2.78 -0.09 1.71
CA GLY A 38 -1.44 -0.52 1.32
C GLY A 38 -0.38 0.55 1.53
N THR A 39 -0.69 1.83 1.26
CA THR A 39 0.24 2.94 1.57
C THR A 39 0.42 3.08 3.08
N ALA A 40 -0.67 3.00 3.86
CA ALA A 40 -0.58 3.04 5.31
C ALA A 40 0.24 1.85 5.87
N SER A 41 0.01 0.64 5.36
CA SER A 41 0.79 -0.55 5.73
C SER A 41 2.26 -0.43 5.34
N PHE A 42 2.56 0.19 4.20
CA PHE A 42 3.93 0.43 3.76
C PHE A 42 4.65 1.38 4.74
N LEU A 43 4.03 2.51 5.09
CA LEU A 43 4.58 3.45 6.06
C LEU A 43 4.74 2.81 7.45
N ASN A 44 3.72 2.07 7.92
CA ASN A 44 3.78 1.35 9.19
C ASN A 44 4.92 0.33 9.20
N SER A 45 5.15 -0.40 8.10
CA SER A 45 6.24 -1.37 8.00
C SER A 45 7.64 -0.75 8.07
N LEU A 46 7.78 0.54 7.71
CA LEU A 46 9.07 1.24 7.75
C LEU A 46 9.43 1.73 9.16
N VAL A 47 8.43 2.03 10.00
CA VAL A 47 8.64 2.74 11.28
C VAL A 47 8.18 1.97 12.51
N ASN A 48 7.28 1.00 12.37
CA ASN A 48 6.74 0.21 13.48
C ASN A 48 7.31 -1.21 13.45
N HIS A 49 8.24 -1.50 14.37
CA HIS A 49 8.89 -2.81 14.47
C HIS A 49 7.96 -3.94 14.93
N LYS A 50 6.75 -3.60 15.40
CA LYS A 50 5.69 -4.56 15.75
C LYS A 50 4.64 -4.70 14.65
N PHE A 51 4.84 -4.06 13.50
CA PHE A 51 3.91 -4.18 12.39
C PHE A 51 3.95 -5.61 11.83
N PRO A 52 2.81 -6.24 11.52
CA PRO A 52 2.76 -7.66 11.15
C PRO A 52 3.39 -8.01 9.80
N TYR A 53 3.73 -7.02 8.97
CA TYR A 53 4.32 -7.25 7.65
C TYR A 53 5.64 -6.50 7.50
N THR A 54 6.62 -7.13 6.85
CA THR A 54 7.81 -6.41 6.40
C THR A 54 7.48 -5.50 5.22
N THR A 55 8.32 -4.49 4.97
CA THR A 55 8.16 -3.60 3.82
C THR A 55 8.11 -4.35 2.49
N ASP A 56 8.90 -5.40 2.33
CA ASP A 56 8.90 -6.23 1.12
C ASP A 56 7.61 -7.03 0.98
N GLN A 57 7.09 -7.60 2.08
CA GLN A 57 5.81 -8.30 2.08
C GLN A 57 4.65 -7.36 1.71
N VAL A 58 4.68 -6.11 2.18
CA VAL A 58 3.66 -5.12 1.80
C VAL A 58 3.72 -4.86 0.29
N ARG A 59 4.92 -4.65 -0.29
CA ARG A 59 5.07 -4.42 -1.75
C ARG A 59 4.59 -5.60 -2.57
N GLU A 60 4.98 -6.82 -2.21
CA GLU A 60 4.63 -8.03 -2.95
C GLU A 60 3.11 -8.29 -2.91
N ARG A 61 2.49 -8.20 -1.73
CA ARG A 61 1.04 -8.37 -1.56
C ARG A 61 0.25 -7.27 -2.28
N PHE A 62 0.77 -6.05 -2.25
CA PHE A 62 0.20 -4.94 -3.00
C PHE A 62 0.22 -5.23 -4.50
N ALA A 63 1.38 -5.53 -5.08
CA ALA A 63 1.53 -5.78 -6.51
C ALA A 63 0.70 -6.99 -6.98
N SER A 64 0.69 -8.08 -6.21
CA SER A 64 -0.05 -9.29 -6.55
C SER A 64 -1.57 -9.13 -6.46
N SER A 65 -2.09 -8.11 -5.80
CA SER A 65 -3.55 -7.87 -5.70
C SER A 65 -4.11 -6.93 -6.77
N LEU A 66 -3.24 -6.29 -7.59
CA LEU A 66 -3.66 -5.34 -8.64
C LEU A 66 -4.40 -5.97 -9.81
N HIS A 67 -4.33 -7.30 -9.99
CA HIS A 67 -4.90 -7.97 -11.17
C HIS A 67 -6.44 -8.00 -11.22
N SER A 68 -7.13 -7.66 -10.12
CA SER A 68 -8.59 -7.64 -10.05
C SER A 68 -9.08 -6.78 -8.90
N ASN A 69 -10.21 -6.08 -9.09
CA ASN A 69 -10.86 -5.30 -8.05
C ASN A 69 -11.22 -6.14 -6.81
N LYS A 70 -11.61 -7.42 -7.00
CA LYS A 70 -11.92 -8.33 -5.88
C LYS A 70 -10.67 -8.73 -5.09
N ALA A 71 -9.57 -8.99 -5.78
CA ALA A 71 -8.29 -9.29 -5.14
C ALA A 71 -7.77 -8.08 -4.37
N ALA A 72 -7.86 -6.89 -4.99
CA ALA A 72 -7.52 -5.62 -4.36
C ALA A 72 -8.31 -5.35 -3.08
N ALA A 73 -9.65 -5.48 -3.12
CA ALA A 73 -10.49 -5.31 -1.93
C ALA A 73 -10.14 -6.31 -0.81
N THR A 74 -9.86 -7.57 -1.18
CA THR A 74 -9.48 -8.62 -0.20
C THR A 74 -8.16 -8.25 0.49
N GLN A 75 -7.15 -7.86 -0.27
CA GLN A 75 -5.85 -7.48 0.29
C GLN A 75 -5.92 -6.15 1.07
N ALA A 76 -6.73 -5.20 0.61
CA ALA A 76 -7.01 -3.96 1.35
C ALA A 76 -7.59 -4.25 2.74
N HIS A 77 -8.50 -5.22 2.85
CA HIS A 77 -9.04 -5.65 4.14
C HIS A 77 -7.98 -6.23 5.08
N LEU A 78 -7.07 -7.05 4.56
CA LEU A 78 -5.94 -7.59 5.35
C LEU A 78 -5.01 -6.47 5.84
N PHE A 79 -4.66 -5.53 4.96
CA PHE A 79 -3.85 -4.37 5.32
C PHE A 79 -4.55 -3.49 6.37
N LYS A 80 -5.86 -3.25 6.22
CA LYS A 80 -6.65 -2.52 7.22
C LYS A 80 -6.58 -3.18 8.59
N MET A 81 -6.75 -4.50 8.68
CA MET A 81 -6.64 -5.21 9.96
C MET A 81 -5.24 -5.10 10.56
N ALA A 82 -4.18 -5.16 9.75
CA ALA A 82 -2.81 -4.94 10.22
C ALA A 82 -2.60 -3.50 10.71
N ASN A 83 -3.08 -2.50 9.96
CA ASN A 83 -3.00 -1.08 10.31
C ASN A 83 -3.75 -0.77 11.62
N GLU A 84 -4.90 -1.42 11.84
CA GLU A 84 -5.70 -1.32 13.06
C GLU A 84 -5.14 -2.15 14.24
N GLY A 85 -4.02 -2.86 14.05
CA GLY A 85 -3.42 -3.71 15.09
C GLY A 85 -4.24 -4.96 15.44
N LYS A 86 -5.19 -5.35 14.60
CA LYS A 86 -6.03 -6.54 14.76
C LYS A 86 -5.31 -7.84 14.35
N ILE A 87 -4.23 -7.72 13.60
CA ILE A 87 -3.31 -8.81 13.30
C ILE A 87 -2.10 -8.67 14.22
N LYS A 88 -1.74 -9.77 14.91
CA LYS A 88 -0.51 -9.82 15.69
C LYS A 88 0.66 -10.23 14.77
N PRO A 89 1.85 -9.63 14.95
CA PRO A 89 3.06 -10.04 14.24
C PRO A 89 3.44 -11.49 14.51
#